data_AF-A0A352XCG3-F1
#
_entry.id   AF-A0A352XCG3-F1
#
_cell.length_a   1.000
_cell.length_b   1.000
_cell.length_c   1.000
_cell.angle_alpha   90.00
_cell.angle_beta   90.00
_cell.angle_gamma   90.00
#
_symmetry.space_group_name_H-M   'P 1'
#
loop_
_entity.id
_entity.type
_entity.pdbx_description
1 polymer ?
#
loop_
_entity_poly.entity_id
_entity_poly.type
_entity_poly.pdbx_seq_one_letter_code
_entity_poly.pdbx_strand_id
1 'polypeptide(L)'
;MFKINKLFDLQNPYREVLHTLLYSYPNGLSAREISDKLGISETECDRLLKIEQIRDAVDADPFTGTLIFKSKRTNQPKYSIEEALKMAHRYKILLGIEIGAAILSASLISFTLISIPLNISLSFGTPSRQIQPSKSWGNSQHTEDLIKARVEAELAAQKRQGLENEKNDLNKRITHLEALVDKAQCSKYWIKNETCYMEGRLLNQAEFEKEIAQMKLEVSKINEILSF
;
A
#
# COMPACT_ATOMS: atom_id res chain seq x y z
N MET A 1 -1.75 18.20 -8.48
CA MET A 1 -0.38 18.24 -7.92
C MET A 1 0.07 16.81 -7.60
N PHE A 2 0.78 16.19 -8.54
CA PHE A 2 1.38 14.86 -8.44
C PHE A 2 2.73 14.99 -7.72
N LYS A 3 2.88 14.55 -6.47
CA LYS A 3 4.21 14.45 -5.85
C LYS A 3 4.38 13.48 -4.67
N ILE A 4 3.42 12.57 -4.41
CA ILE A 4 3.58 11.52 -3.37
C ILE A 4 3.81 10.13 -3.99
N ASN A 5 3.31 9.84 -5.19
CA ASN A 5 3.49 8.52 -5.81
C ASN A 5 4.89 8.23 -6.38
N LYS A 6 5.74 9.26 -6.51
CA LYS A 6 7.11 9.07 -7.02
C LYS A 6 8.05 8.36 -6.03
N LEU A 7 7.68 8.28 -4.75
CA LEU A 7 8.45 7.58 -3.72
C LEU A 7 8.17 6.06 -3.70
N PHE A 8 6.98 5.62 -4.11
CA PHE A 8 6.68 4.20 -4.29
C PHE A 8 7.01 3.69 -5.71
N ASP A 9 7.18 4.59 -6.68
CA ASP A 9 7.48 4.23 -8.07
C ASP A 9 8.92 3.78 -8.33
N LEU A 10 9.85 4.03 -7.41
CA LEU A 10 11.29 3.93 -7.74
C LEU A 10 12.00 2.66 -7.25
N GLN A 11 11.50 1.89 -6.28
CA GLN A 11 12.33 0.86 -5.65
C GLN A 11 11.56 -0.33 -5.04
N ASN A 12 10.54 -0.88 -5.71
CA ASN A 12 10.17 -2.26 -5.36
C ASN A 12 10.84 -3.22 -6.35
N PRO A 13 12.02 -3.77 -6.00
CA PRO A 13 12.74 -4.68 -6.89
C PRO A 13 11.94 -5.94 -7.21
N TYR A 14 10.96 -6.31 -6.38
CA TYR A 14 10.10 -7.45 -6.61
C TYR A 14 9.02 -7.18 -7.66
N ARG A 15 8.79 -5.94 -8.08
CA ARG A 15 7.79 -5.60 -9.10
C ARG A 15 8.17 -6.15 -10.48
N GLU A 16 9.38 -5.84 -10.94
CA GLU A 16 9.87 -6.32 -12.24
C GLU A 16 9.91 -7.86 -12.25
N VAL A 17 10.27 -8.46 -11.12
CA VAL A 17 10.32 -9.92 -10.95
C VAL A 17 8.92 -10.52 -10.96
N LEU A 18 7.95 -9.91 -10.29
CA LEU A 18 6.55 -10.33 -10.31
C LEU A 18 5.97 -10.27 -11.73
N HIS A 19 6.22 -9.18 -12.47
CA HIS A 19 5.74 -9.03 -13.85
C HIS A 19 6.37 -10.07 -14.76
N THR A 20 7.70 -10.27 -14.67
CA THR A 20 8.42 -11.30 -15.43
C THR A 20 7.91 -12.70 -15.11
N LEU A 21 7.65 -12.97 -13.83
CA LEU A 21 7.10 -14.22 -13.37
C LEU A 21 5.72 -14.45 -13.99
N LEU A 22 4.76 -13.57 -13.75
CA LEU A 22 3.39 -13.75 -14.24
C LEU A 22 3.28 -13.73 -15.77
N TYR A 23 4.18 -13.02 -16.46
CA TYR A 23 4.25 -13.06 -17.93
C TYR A 23 4.73 -14.43 -18.45
N SER A 24 5.61 -15.11 -17.70
CA SER A 24 6.13 -16.43 -18.06
C SER A 24 5.16 -17.59 -17.76
N TYR A 25 4.14 -17.35 -16.92
CA TYR A 25 3.08 -18.31 -16.59
C TYR A 25 1.73 -17.78 -17.06
N PRO A 26 1.37 -17.97 -18.35
CA PRO A 26 0.16 -17.38 -18.93
C PRO A 26 -1.15 -17.91 -18.34
N ASN A 27 -1.10 -19.10 -17.72
CA ASN A 27 -2.24 -19.69 -17.00
C ASN A 27 -2.40 -19.11 -15.58
N GLY A 28 -1.53 -18.17 -15.19
CA GLY A 28 -1.50 -17.57 -13.87
C GLY A 28 -0.84 -18.43 -12.80
N LEU A 29 -0.67 -17.83 -11.63
CA LEU A 29 -0.13 -18.48 -10.43
C LEU A 29 -0.97 -18.09 -9.21
N SER A 30 -1.08 -18.96 -8.23
CA SER A 30 -1.66 -18.62 -6.92
C SER A 30 -0.75 -17.65 -6.15
N ALA A 31 -1.32 -16.85 -5.24
CA ALA A 31 -0.55 -15.95 -4.38
C ALA A 31 0.55 -16.69 -3.59
N ARG A 32 0.27 -17.93 -3.17
CA ARG A 32 1.23 -18.79 -2.47
C ARG A 32 2.41 -19.17 -3.35
N GLU A 33 2.16 -19.62 -4.58
CA GLU A 33 3.23 -19.97 -5.53
C GLU A 33 4.09 -18.76 -5.90
N ILE A 34 3.47 -17.57 -6.00
CA ILE A 34 4.18 -16.32 -6.23
C ILE A 34 5.09 -16.01 -5.03
N SER A 35 4.57 -16.11 -3.81
CA SER A 35 5.35 -15.89 -2.57
C SER A 35 6.54 -16.83 -2.48
N ASP A 36 6.33 -18.12 -2.76
CA ASP A 36 7.37 -19.15 -2.73
C ASP A 36 8.46 -18.89 -3.78
N LYS A 37 8.07 -18.53 -5.02
CA LYS A 37 9.02 -18.23 -6.10
C LYS A 37 9.79 -16.93 -5.88
N LEU A 38 9.15 -15.91 -5.32
CA LEU A 38 9.80 -14.64 -4.97
C LEU A 38 10.62 -14.75 -3.68
N GLY A 39 10.39 -15.78 -2.86
CA GLY A 39 11.09 -16.01 -1.60
C GLY A 39 10.78 -14.95 -0.54
N ILE A 40 9.59 -14.36 -0.60
CA ILE A 40 9.07 -13.33 0.31
C ILE A 40 7.97 -13.91 1.20
N SER A 41 7.55 -13.17 2.23
CA SER A 41 6.42 -13.58 3.08
C SER A 41 5.07 -13.42 2.36
N GLU A 42 4.07 -14.24 2.74
CA GLU A 42 2.72 -14.15 2.15
C GLU A 42 2.11 -12.75 2.32
N THR A 43 2.31 -12.11 3.49
CA THR A 43 1.83 -10.75 3.75
C THR A 43 2.47 -9.70 2.83
N GLU A 44 3.76 -9.87 2.51
CA GLU A 44 4.48 -8.98 1.60
C GLU A 44 4.07 -9.22 0.14
N CYS A 45 3.85 -10.49 -0.22
CA CYS A 45 3.28 -10.88 -1.51
C CYS A 45 1.90 -10.26 -1.71
N ASP A 46 0.99 -10.38 -0.73
CA ASP A 46 -0.35 -9.79 -0.78
C ASP A 46 -0.33 -8.27 -0.95
N ARG A 47 0.58 -7.59 -0.25
CA ARG A 47 0.76 -6.14 -0.42
C ARG A 47 1.22 -5.80 -1.84
N LEU A 48 2.22 -6.53 -2.37
CA LEU A 48 2.72 -6.33 -3.72
C LEU A 48 1.63 -6.55 -4.76
N LEU A 49 0.84 -7.61 -4.62
CA LEU A 49 -0.25 -7.97 -5.53
C LEU A 49 -1.37 -6.94 -5.51
N LYS A 50 -1.79 -6.47 -4.33
CA LYS A 50 -2.81 -5.41 -4.22
C LYS A 50 -2.38 -4.13 -4.93
N ILE A 51 -1.12 -3.75 -4.80
CA ILE A 51 -0.58 -2.56 -5.50
C ILE A 51 -0.65 -2.76 -7.02
N GLU A 52 -0.27 -3.93 -7.53
CA GLU A 52 -0.28 -4.18 -8.97
C GLU A 52 -1.70 -4.41 -9.54
N GLN A 53 -2.65 -4.88 -8.74
CA GLN A 53 -4.07 -4.91 -9.09
C GLN A 53 -4.67 -3.50 -9.18
N ILE A 54 -4.35 -2.61 -8.23
CA ILE A 54 -4.76 -1.19 -8.29
C ILE A 54 -4.19 -0.51 -9.54
N ARG A 55 -2.99 -0.92 -9.97
CA ARG A 55 -2.32 -0.45 -11.19
C ARG A 55 -2.83 -1.12 -12.47
N ASP A 56 -3.81 -2.01 -12.37
CA ASP A 56 -4.39 -2.77 -13.46
C ASP A 56 -3.34 -3.58 -14.28
N ALA A 57 -2.25 -3.99 -13.63
CA ALA A 57 -1.19 -4.79 -14.24
C ALA A 57 -1.40 -6.30 -14.04
N VAL A 58 -2.09 -6.67 -12.96
CA VAL A 58 -2.39 -8.06 -12.59
C VAL A 58 -3.89 -8.18 -12.34
N ASP A 59 -4.51 -9.25 -12.83
CA ASP A 59 -5.89 -9.62 -12.49
C ASP A 59 -5.96 -10.94 -11.74
N ALA A 60 -7.07 -11.19 -11.08
CA ALA A 60 -7.41 -12.53 -10.60
C ALA A 60 -8.37 -13.20 -11.58
N ASP A 61 -8.07 -14.42 -11.99
CA ASP A 61 -9.01 -15.27 -12.70
C ASP A 61 -10.19 -15.60 -11.77
N PRO A 62 -11.43 -15.29 -12.16
CA PRO A 62 -12.60 -15.47 -11.30
C PRO A 62 -12.98 -16.94 -11.07
N PHE A 63 -12.49 -17.86 -11.89
CA PHE A 63 -12.81 -19.29 -11.81
C PHE A 63 -11.78 -20.07 -10.99
N THR A 64 -10.49 -19.73 -11.13
CA THR A 64 -9.38 -20.46 -10.48
C THR A 64 -8.78 -19.70 -9.30
N GLY A 65 -9.03 -18.39 -9.19
CA GLY A 65 -8.37 -17.53 -8.21
C GLY A 65 -6.88 -17.27 -8.49
N THR A 66 -6.37 -17.73 -9.64
CA THR A 66 -4.97 -17.50 -10.02
C THR A 66 -4.76 -16.10 -10.55
N LEU A 67 -3.59 -15.54 -10.29
CA LEU A 67 -3.23 -14.19 -10.70
C LEU A 67 -2.57 -14.22 -12.07
N ILE A 68 -3.04 -13.37 -12.98
CA ILE A 68 -2.65 -13.32 -14.39
C ILE A 68 -2.12 -11.94 -14.77
N PHE A 69 -1.11 -11.89 -15.64
CA PHE A 69 -0.53 -10.65 -16.13
C PHE A 69 -1.35 -10.04 -17.28
N LYS A 70 -1.70 -8.75 -17.19
CA LYS A 70 -2.44 -8.04 -18.25
C LYS A 70 -1.53 -7.50 -19.35
N SER A 71 -1.08 -8.40 -20.23
CA SER A 71 -0.18 -8.06 -21.36
C SER A 71 -0.70 -7.00 -22.34
N LYS A 72 -2.02 -6.78 -22.42
CA LYS A 72 -2.62 -5.73 -23.27
C LYS A 72 -2.49 -4.32 -22.70
N ARG A 73 -2.23 -4.17 -21.40
CA ARG A 73 -2.23 -2.89 -20.68
C ARG A 73 -0.91 -2.60 -19.97
N THR A 74 -0.01 -3.58 -19.90
CA THR A 74 1.29 -3.46 -19.25
C THR A 74 2.39 -3.86 -20.23
N ASN A 75 3.46 -3.06 -20.25
CA ASN A 75 4.63 -3.36 -21.08
C ASN A 75 5.20 -4.73 -20.73
N GLN A 76 5.69 -5.44 -21.74
CA GLN A 76 6.38 -6.70 -21.51
C GLN A 76 7.60 -6.49 -20.63
N PRO A 77 7.86 -7.42 -19.69
CA PRO A 77 9.05 -7.35 -18.84
C PRO A 77 10.33 -7.43 -19.69
N LYS A 78 11.37 -6.72 -19.26
CA LYS A 78 12.61 -6.59 -20.04
C LYS A 78 13.57 -7.76 -19.87
N TYR A 79 13.42 -8.51 -18.79
CA TYR A 79 14.37 -9.54 -18.35
C TYR A 79 13.81 -10.94 -18.53
N SER A 80 14.70 -11.91 -18.68
CA SER A 80 14.35 -13.32 -18.57
C SER A 80 13.94 -13.69 -17.15
N ILE A 81 13.17 -14.77 -16.99
CA ILE A 81 12.75 -15.24 -15.66
C ILE A 81 13.94 -15.63 -14.78
N GLU A 82 15.00 -16.22 -15.34
CA GLU A 82 16.20 -16.57 -14.58
C GLU A 82 16.95 -15.33 -14.06
N GLU A 83 17.03 -14.27 -14.86
CA GLU A 83 17.64 -13.00 -14.44
C GLU A 83 16.82 -12.29 -13.38
N ALA A 84 15.50 -12.27 -13.53
CA ALA A 84 14.58 -11.67 -12.58
C ALA A 84 14.67 -12.38 -11.20
N LEU A 85 14.68 -13.71 -11.17
CA LEU A 85 14.83 -14.46 -9.92
C LEU A 85 16.22 -14.26 -9.29
N LYS A 86 17.29 -14.16 -10.10
CA LYS A 86 18.62 -13.79 -9.60
C LYS A 86 18.65 -12.40 -8.97
N MET A 87 17.92 -11.44 -9.55
CA MET A 87 17.76 -10.10 -8.96
C MET A 87 17.05 -10.18 -7.60
N ALA A 88 15.89 -10.84 -7.51
CA ALA A 88 15.17 -11.02 -6.25
C ALA A 88 16.06 -11.63 -5.16
N HIS A 89 16.84 -12.66 -5.50
CA HIS A 89 17.78 -13.28 -4.56
C HIS A 89 18.88 -12.32 -4.09
N ARG A 90 19.44 -11.49 -4.97
CA ARG A 90 20.43 -10.46 -4.61
C ARG A 90 19.86 -9.42 -3.65
N TYR A 91 18.61 -9.00 -3.86
CA TYR A 91 17.93 -8.05 -2.97
C TYR A 91 17.68 -8.65 -1.58
N LYS A 92 17.29 -9.92 -1.50
CA LYS A 92 17.14 -10.63 -0.23
C LYS A 92 18.44 -10.71 0.56
N ILE A 93 19.57 -10.97 -0.12
CA ILE A 93 20.90 -10.96 0.53
C ILE A 93 21.24 -9.56 1.04
N LEU A 94 21.04 -8.52 0.22
CA LEU A 94 21.38 -7.14 0.60
C LEU A 94 20.60 -6.67 1.85
N LEU A 95 19.30 -6.92 1.89
CA LEU A 95 18.44 -6.59 3.04
C LEU A 95 18.83 -7.40 4.29
N GLY A 96 19.23 -8.66 4.12
CA GLY A 96 19.76 -9.49 5.20
C GLY A 96 21.04 -8.94 5.82
N ILE A 97 21.91 -8.33 5.01
CA ILE A 97 23.16 -7.69 5.47
C ILE A 97 22.87 -6.39 6.22
N GLU A 98 21.93 -5.56 5.74
CA GLU A 98 21.55 -4.30 6.40
C GLU A 98 20.91 -4.52 7.78
N ILE A 99 20.06 -5.55 7.91
CA ILE A 99 19.47 -5.92 9.21
C ILE A 99 20.56 -6.47 10.16
N GLY A 100 21.52 -7.24 9.64
CA GLY A 100 22.67 -7.72 10.42
C GLY A 100 23.55 -6.58 10.93
N ALA A 101 23.79 -5.54 10.12
CA ALA A 101 24.55 -4.36 10.51
C ALA A 101 23.80 -3.49 11.54
N ALA A 102 22.48 -3.35 11.41
CA ALA A 102 21.65 -2.60 12.37
C ALA A 102 21.65 -3.25 13.77
N ILE A 103 21.55 -4.58 13.85
CA ILE A 103 21.59 -5.33 15.12
C ILE A 103 22.99 -5.23 15.77
N LEU A 104 24.06 -5.23 14.98
CA LEU A 104 25.42 -5.02 15.50
C LEU A 104 25.66 -3.57 15.97
N SER A 105 25.10 -2.57 15.29
CA SER A 105 25.22 -1.16 15.70
C SER A 105 24.41 -0.82 16.96
N ALA A 106 23.27 -1.48 17.19
CA ALA A 106 22.50 -1.34 18.42
C ALA A 106 23.23 -1.97 19.65
N SER A 107 24.18 -2.88 19.41
CA SER A 107 24.93 -3.55 20.47
C SER A 107 26.21 -2.80 20.90
N LEU A 108 26.63 -1.76 20.17
CA LEU A 108 27.83 -0.96 20.48
C LEU A 108 27.53 0.38 21.18
N ILE A 109 26.27 0.85 21.20
CA ILE A 109 25.89 2.11 21.87
C ILE A 109 25.63 1.89 23.38
N SER A 110 25.59 0.66 23.88
CA SER A 110 25.42 0.36 25.31
C SER A 110 26.71 0.33 26.16
N PHE A 111 27.88 0.65 25.59
CA PHE A 111 29.18 0.54 26.30
C PHE A 111 29.97 1.85 26.48
N THR A 112 29.36 3.03 26.32
CA THR A 112 30.06 4.31 26.55
C THR A 112 29.31 5.28 27.47
N LEU A 113 28.74 4.80 28.58
CA LEU A 113 28.26 5.64 29.69
C LEU A 113 28.50 5.01 31.07
N ILE A 114 29.73 4.55 31.35
CA ILE A 114 30.18 4.39 32.75
C ILE A 114 31.62 4.89 32.86
N SER A 115 31.77 6.16 33.20
CA SER A 115 32.97 6.72 33.81
C SER A 115 32.58 7.95 34.61
N ILE A 116 31.85 7.72 35.70
CA ILE A 116 31.76 8.68 36.81
C ILE A 116 32.31 7.95 38.04
N PRO A 117 33.42 8.40 38.64
CA PRO A 117 33.96 7.80 39.85
C PRO A 117 33.20 8.38 41.04
N LEU A 118 32.34 7.58 41.67
CA LEU A 118 31.78 7.88 42.98
C LEU A 118 32.43 6.96 44.01
N ASN A 119 33.42 7.53 44.70
CA ASN A 119 33.79 7.15 46.06
C ASN A 119 32.52 7.04 46.91
N ILE A 120 32.21 5.87 47.46
CA ILE A 120 31.53 5.70 48.76
C ILE A 120 31.92 4.33 49.32
N SER A 121 32.26 4.37 50.60
CA SER A 121 32.81 3.34 51.46
C SER A 121 31.87 2.16 51.75
N LEU A 122 32.50 1.03 52.12
CA LEU A 122 31.91 -0.16 52.73
C LEU A 122 30.98 0.16 53.91
N SER A 123 29.84 -0.55 53.98
CA SER A 123 29.25 -0.96 55.27
C SER A 123 28.46 -2.26 55.10
N PHE A 124 28.82 -3.25 55.92
CA PHE A 124 28.13 -4.52 56.09
C PHE A 124 26.80 -4.33 56.83
N GLY A 125 25.77 -5.09 56.46
CA GLY A 125 24.53 -5.21 57.24
C GLY A 125 23.41 -5.97 56.51
N THR A 126 23.29 -7.27 56.77
CA THR A 126 22.13 -8.16 56.54
C THR A 126 20.78 -7.55 56.99
N PRO A 127 19.57 -7.99 56.54
CA PRO A 127 19.23 -9.40 56.24
C PRO A 127 18.29 -9.67 55.04
N SER A 128 18.22 -10.95 54.68
CA SER A 128 17.26 -11.56 53.76
C SER A 128 15.82 -11.13 54.02
N ARG A 129 15.22 -10.39 53.08
CA ARG A 129 13.78 -10.13 53.03
C ARG A 129 13.15 -11.05 52.00
N GLN A 130 12.33 -11.97 52.48
CA GLN A 130 11.52 -12.87 51.67
C GLN A 130 10.72 -12.07 50.63
N ILE A 131 10.87 -12.44 49.36
CA ILE A 131 10.02 -11.98 48.26
C ILE A 131 8.66 -12.64 48.47
N GLN A 132 7.67 -11.87 48.94
CA GLN A 132 6.27 -12.25 48.82
C GLN A 132 5.90 -12.28 47.33
N PRO A 133 5.19 -13.32 46.84
CA PRO A 133 4.63 -13.30 45.51
C PRO A 133 3.57 -12.19 45.45
N SER A 134 3.82 -11.18 44.60
CA SER A 134 2.85 -10.14 44.32
C SER A 134 1.60 -10.78 43.70
N LYS A 135 0.46 -10.53 44.36
CA LYS A 135 -0.89 -10.86 43.91
C LYS A 135 -1.05 -10.64 42.41
N SER A 136 -1.23 -11.73 41.69
CA SER A 136 -1.90 -11.75 40.41
C SER A 136 -3.42 -11.56 40.60
N TRP A 137 -4.05 -10.96 39.59
CA TRP A 137 -5.49 -10.89 39.27
C TRP A 137 -6.22 -9.59 39.61
N GLY A 138 -6.68 -8.94 38.53
CA GLY A 138 -7.73 -7.92 38.54
C GLY A 138 -7.57 -6.82 37.50
N ASN A 139 -7.20 -7.10 36.22
CA ASN A 139 -7.25 -6.06 35.17
C ASN A 139 -7.21 -6.56 33.70
N SER A 140 -7.52 -7.83 33.42
CA SER A 140 -7.44 -8.39 32.05
C SER A 140 -8.53 -7.85 31.11
N GLN A 141 -9.78 -7.74 31.58
CA GLN A 141 -10.89 -7.28 30.74
C GLN A 141 -10.83 -5.79 30.41
N HIS A 142 -10.41 -4.96 31.37
CA HIS A 142 -10.31 -3.52 31.12
C HIS A 142 -9.20 -3.17 30.11
N THR A 143 -8.11 -3.96 30.06
CA THR A 143 -7.07 -3.79 29.05
C THR A 143 -7.51 -4.30 27.67
N GLU A 144 -8.27 -5.39 27.60
CA GLU A 144 -8.86 -5.88 26.34
C GLU A 144 -9.87 -4.89 25.74
N ASP A 145 -10.73 -4.28 26.56
CA ASP A 145 -11.71 -3.28 26.10
C ASP A 145 -11.03 -2.00 25.58
N LEU A 146 -9.96 -1.55 26.24
CA LEU A 146 -9.16 -0.40 25.80
C LEU A 146 -8.42 -0.67 24.47
N ILE A 147 -7.91 -1.89 24.29
CA ILE A 147 -7.26 -2.31 23.03
C ILE A 147 -8.30 -2.36 21.91
N LYS A 148 -9.48 -2.94 22.18
CA LYS A 148 -10.57 -3.02 21.20
C LYS A 148 -11.06 -1.64 20.77
N ALA A 149 -11.29 -0.73 21.70
CA ALA A 149 -11.70 0.64 21.39
C ALA A 149 -10.64 1.39 20.55
N ARG A 150 -9.35 1.16 20.82
CA ARG A 150 -8.26 1.74 20.02
C ARG A 150 -8.23 1.19 18.59
N VAL A 151 -8.38 -0.12 18.42
CA VAL A 151 -8.42 -0.76 17.10
C VAL A 151 -9.63 -0.29 16.30
N GLU A 152 -10.80 -0.18 16.94
CA GLU A 152 -12.01 0.35 16.29
C GLU A 152 -11.85 1.81 15.88
N ALA A 153 -11.22 2.64 16.71
CA ALA A 153 -10.91 4.04 16.38
C ALA A 153 -9.90 4.16 15.23
N GLU A 154 -8.84 3.34 15.22
CA GLU A 154 -7.86 3.31 14.12
C GLU A 154 -8.51 2.82 12.81
N LEU A 155 -9.37 1.82 12.86
CA LEU A 155 -10.12 1.32 11.69
C LEU A 155 -11.08 2.38 11.15
N ALA A 156 -11.79 3.09 12.02
CA ALA A 156 -12.67 4.20 11.63
C ALA A 156 -11.87 5.34 10.98
N ALA A 157 -10.71 5.70 11.54
CA ALA A 157 -9.83 6.71 10.99
C ALA A 157 -9.29 6.33 9.60
N GLN A 158 -8.86 5.08 9.42
CA GLN A 158 -8.43 4.57 8.10
C GLN A 158 -9.56 4.60 7.08
N LYS A 159 -10.79 4.21 7.48
CA LYS A 159 -11.96 4.26 6.60
C LYS A 159 -12.29 5.69 6.17
N ARG A 160 -12.27 6.66 7.11
CA ARG A 160 -12.46 8.09 6.78
C ARG A 160 -11.37 8.59 5.83
N GLN A 161 -10.11 8.23 6.08
CA GLN A 161 -9.01 8.62 5.19
C GLN A 161 -9.16 8.03 3.78
N GLY A 162 -9.61 6.78 3.66
CA GLY A 162 -9.92 6.15 2.38
C GLY A 162 -10.99 6.92 1.60
N LEU A 163 -12.11 7.26 2.26
CA LEU A 163 -13.20 8.03 1.66
C LEU A 163 -12.76 9.43 1.23
N GLU A 164 -11.95 10.13 2.03
CA GLU A 164 -11.43 11.46 1.64
C GLU A 164 -10.51 11.38 0.42
N ASN A 165 -9.71 10.31 0.31
CA ASN A 165 -8.87 10.07 -0.87
C ASN A 165 -9.72 9.81 -2.12
N GLU A 166 -10.77 8.99 -2.00
CA GLU A 166 -11.70 8.69 -3.10
C GLU A 166 -12.43 9.95 -3.59
N LYS A 167 -12.97 10.75 -2.67
CA LYS A 167 -13.56 12.06 -2.98
C LYS A 167 -12.59 12.97 -3.71
N ASN A 168 -11.34 13.04 -3.25
CA ASN A 168 -10.32 13.88 -3.87
C ASN A 168 -9.94 13.40 -5.27
N ASP A 169 -9.95 12.09 -5.53
CA ASP A 169 -9.71 11.54 -6.85
C ASP A 169 -10.86 11.85 -7.82
N LEU A 170 -12.10 11.62 -7.39
CA LEU A 170 -13.29 11.97 -8.17
C LEU A 170 -13.32 13.45 -8.55
N ASN A 171 -13.05 14.35 -7.60
CA ASN A 171 -12.97 15.79 -7.88
C ASN A 171 -11.88 16.13 -8.90
N LYS A 172 -10.69 15.52 -8.81
CA LYS A 172 -9.63 15.72 -9.81
C LYS A 172 -10.05 15.25 -11.19
N ARG A 173 -10.73 14.10 -11.29
CA ARG A 173 -11.23 13.56 -12.57
C ARG A 173 -12.29 14.46 -13.18
N ILE A 174 -13.25 14.95 -12.38
CA ILE A 174 -14.25 15.93 -12.82
C ILE A 174 -13.56 17.17 -13.39
N THR A 175 -12.66 17.80 -12.63
CA THR A 175 -11.96 19.01 -13.08
C THR A 175 -11.14 18.77 -14.34
N HIS A 176 -10.47 17.61 -14.45
CA HIS A 176 -9.68 17.26 -15.63
C HIS A 176 -10.57 17.09 -16.87
N LEU A 177 -11.70 16.39 -16.75
CA LEU A 177 -12.65 16.19 -17.85
C LEU A 177 -13.29 17.51 -18.29
N GLU A 178 -13.71 18.36 -17.35
CA GLU A 178 -14.23 19.70 -17.64
C GLU A 178 -13.17 20.55 -18.38
N ALA A 179 -11.91 20.53 -17.93
CA ALA A 179 -10.82 21.24 -18.61
C ALA A 179 -10.52 20.72 -20.03
N LEU A 180 -10.70 19.42 -20.26
CA LEU A 180 -10.53 18.84 -21.59
C LEU A 180 -11.64 19.24 -22.57
N VAL A 181 -12.88 19.31 -22.09
CA VAL A 181 -14.02 19.82 -22.85
C VAL A 181 -13.75 21.23 -23.34
N ASP A 182 -13.26 22.08 -22.43
CA ASP A 182 -12.91 23.47 -22.75
C ASP A 182 -11.75 23.53 -23.74
N LYS A 183 -10.69 22.75 -23.52
CA LYS A 183 -9.51 22.70 -24.39
C LYS A 183 -9.83 22.21 -25.80
N ALA A 184 -10.67 21.18 -25.93
CA ALA A 184 -11.12 20.64 -27.21
C ALA A 184 -12.24 21.47 -27.85
N GLN A 185 -12.73 22.50 -27.15
CA GLN A 185 -13.84 23.35 -27.58
C GLN A 185 -15.10 22.53 -27.92
N CYS A 186 -15.38 21.48 -27.15
CA CYS A 186 -16.48 20.55 -27.43
C CYS A 186 -17.85 21.22 -27.47
N SER A 187 -18.03 22.33 -26.75
CA SER A 187 -19.24 23.16 -26.81
C SER A 187 -19.63 23.56 -28.24
N LYS A 188 -18.65 23.80 -29.14
CA LYS A 188 -18.92 24.16 -30.54
C LYS A 188 -19.54 23.01 -31.36
N TYR A 189 -19.20 21.77 -31.02
CA TYR A 189 -19.73 20.57 -31.67
C TYR A 189 -21.09 20.20 -31.08
N TRP A 190 -21.21 20.24 -29.75
CA TRP A 190 -22.43 19.89 -29.04
C TRP A 190 -23.61 20.83 -29.34
N ILE A 191 -23.37 22.13 -29.57
CA ILE A 191 -24.41 23.07 -30.03
C ILE A 191 -25.05 22.62 -31.36
N LYS A 192 -24.31 21.87 -32.18
CA LYS A 192 -24.79 21.31 -33.45
C LYS A 192 -25.32 19.86 -33.32
N ASN A 193 -25.45 19.34 -32.10
CA ASN A 193 -25.72 17.93 -31.81
C ASN A 193 -24.68 16.95 -32.40
N GLU A 194 -23.44 17.40 -32.60
CA GLU A 194 -22.34 16.55 -33.07
C GLU A 194 -21.61 15.90 -31.89
N THR A 195 -20.80 14.87 -32.16
CA THR A 195 -19.93 14.25 -31.14
C THR A 195 -18.58 14.96 -31.09
N CYS A 196 -17.99 15.07 -29.90
CA CYS A 196 -16.65 15.63 -29.70
C CYS A 196 -15.66 14.51 -29.40
N TYR A 197 -14.48 14.55 -30.01
CA TYR A 197 -13.41 13.60 -29.72
C TYR A 197 -12.55 14.08 -28.55
N MET A 198 -12.52 13.30 -27.46
CA MET A 198 -11.72 13.57 -26.27
C MET A 198 -11.09 12.28 -25.74
N GLU A 199 -9.81 12.32 -25.37
CA GLU A 199 -9.09 11.19 -24.76
C GLU A 199 -9.32 9.83 -25.45
N GLY A 200 -9.33 9.79 -26.77
CA GLY A 200 -9.48 8.52 -27.49
C GLY A 200 -10.92 8.11 -27.79
N ARG A 201 -11.93 8.84 -27.31
CA ARG A 201 -13.36 8.52 -27.48
C ARG A 201 -14.15 9.67 -28.12
N LEU A 202 -15.18 9.33 -28.91
CA LEU A 202 -16.21 10.27 -29.35
C LEU A 202 -17.32 10.31 -28.30
N LEU A 203 -17.73 11.50 -27.90
CA LEU A 203 -18.72 11.69 -26.85
C LEU A 203 -19.70 12.80 -27.21
N ASN A 204 -21.01 12.55 -27.06
CA ASN A 204 -22.02 13.60 -27.17
C ASN A 204 -22.23 14.33 -25.83
N GLN A 205 -22.96 15.45 -25.86
CA GLN A 205 -23.18 16.27 -24.66
C GLN A 205 -23.90 15.49 -23.54
N ALA A 206 -24.93 14.73 -23.88
CA ALA A 206 -25.72 13.99 -22.91
C ALA A 206 -24.90 12.91 -22.20
N GLU A 207 -24.02 12.22 -22.93
CA GLU A 207 -23.07 11.25 -22.37
C GLU A 207 -22.10 11.92 -21.40
N PHE A 208 -21.57 13.10 -21.76
CA PHE A 208 -20.66 13.86 -20.90
C PHE A 208 -21.34 14.28 -19.61
N GLU A 209 -22.51 14.91 -19.73
CA GLU A 209 -23.29 15.40 -18.59
C GLU A 209 -23.70 14.25 -17.67
N LYS A 210 -24.06 13.09 -18.24
CA LYS A 210 -24.38 11.89 -17.46
C LYS A 210 -23.17 11.38 -16.67
N GLU A 211 -21.98 11.32 -17.29
CA GLU A 211 -20.75 10.88 -16.63
C GLU A 211 -20.38 11.84 -15.48
N ILE A 212 -20.41 13.15 -15.72
CA ILE A 212 -20.13 14.16 -14.71
C ILE A 212 -21.17 14.14 -13.58
N ALA A 213 -22.46 14.02 -13.90
CA ALA A 213 -23.52 13.94 -12.91
C ALA A 213 -23.38 12.71 -12.01
N GLN A 214 -23.00 11.56 -12.58
CA GLN A 214 -22.75 10.34 -11.81
C GLN A 214 -21.56 10.53 -10.84
N MET A 215 -20.44 11.07 -11.30
CA MET A 215 -19.28 11.33 -10.43
C MET A 215 -19.61 12.36 -9.34
N LYS A 216 -20.37 13.42 -9.65
CA LYS A 216 -20.84 14.40 -8.65
C LYS A 216 -21.77 13.78 -7.61
N LEU A 217 -22.63 12.85 -8.02
CA LEU A 217 -23.49 12.10 -7.10
C LEU A 217 -22.67 11.20 -6.16
N GLU A 218 -21.63 10.53 -6.66
CA GLU A 218 -20.72 9.72 -5.83
C GLU A 218 -19.98 10.59 -4.81
N VAL A 219 -19.47 11.76 -5.23
CA VAL A 219 -18.89 12.75 -4.31
C VAL A 219 -19.90 13.20 -3.23
N SER A 220 -21.16 13.43 -3.60
CA SER A 220 -22.22 13.79 -2.65
C SER A 220 -22.42 12.70 -1.59
N LYS A 221 -22.53 11.43 -2.01
CA LYS A 221 -22.68 10.29 -1.09
C LYS A 221 -21.50 10.17 -0.14
N ILE A 222 -20.27 10.37 -0.63
CA ILE A 222 -19.07 10.34 0.21
C ILE A 222 -19.11 11.49 1.24
N ASN A 223 -19.52 12.69 0.85
CA ASN A 223 -19.66 13.83 1.76
C ASN A 223 -20.72 13.57 2.85
N GLU A 224 -21.84 12.92 2.51
CA GLU A 224 -22.84 12.51 3.51
C GLU A 224 -22.23 11.57 4.54
N ILE A 225 -21.49 10.55 4.11
CA ILE A 225 -20.83 9.58 5.01
C ILE A 225 -19.78 10.27 5.89
N LEU A 226 -19.02 11.22 5.34
CA LEU A 226 -17.98 11.95 6.07
C LEU A 226 -18.52 13.03 7.03
N SER A 227 -19.79 13.44 6.85
CA SER A 227 -20.46 14.40 7.75
C SER A 227 -20.98 13.74 9.04
N PHE A 228 -21.03 12.41 9.08
CA PHE A 228 -21.29 11.61 10.28
C PHE A 228 -19.97 11.24 11.01
#